data_AF-A0A7W1E7W2-F1
#
_entry.id   AF-A0A7W1E7W2-F1
#
_cell.length_a   1.000
_cell.length_b   1.000
_cell.length_c   1.000
_cell.angle_alpha   90.00
_cell.angle_beta   90.00
_cell.angle_gamma   90.00
#
_symmetry.space_group_name_H-M   'P 1'
#
loop_
_entity.id
_entity.type
_entity.pdbx_description
1 polymer ?
#
loop_
_entity_poly.entity_id
_entity_poly.type
_entity_poly.pdbx_seq_one_letter_code
_entity_poly.pdbx_strand_id
1 'polypeptide(L)'
;WFAVMSMGYCFGALLSRDDIRNDADKRRSTLIKIGLGLTVAFIVLRGINVIGDSQHWAPQKTALFTFFSFLNTSKYPPSLLYLLMTLGPAIIALAFLDRVRGKIADFFLVFGRVPLFYYILHIPLVNVIGSLLYTWHNGHWPSTNPLFNPIGADGLPVVYLSWILVVALLYPVCRWYMKLKARSNNRWLSYL
;
A
#
# COMPACT_ATOMS: atom_id res chain seq x y z
N TRP A 1 11.89 9.09 -2.86
CA TRP A 1 10.71 8.79 -3.69
C TRP A 1 10.97 8.92 -5.19
N PHE A 2 11.61 9.99 -5.68
CA PHE A 2 11.93 10.12 -7.11
C PHE A 2 12.64 8.89 -7.71
N ALA A 3 13.74 8.44 -7.10
CA ALA A 3 14.49 7.28 -7.59
C ALA A 3 13.66 5.99 -7.70
N VAL A 4 12.76 5.72 -6.74
CA VAL A 4 11.90 4.53 -6.81
C VAL A 4 10.82 4.67 -7.89
N MET A 5 10.30 5.87 -8.12
CA MET A 5 9.38 6.12 -9.24
C MET A 5 10.06 5.92 -10.59
N SER A 6 11.29 6.42 -10.75
CA SER A 6 12.11 6.17 -11.95
C SER A 6 12.40 4.68 -12.15
N MET A 7 12.74 3.96 -11.07
CA MET A 7 12.94 2.51 -11.12
C MET A 7 11.66 1.77 -11.52
N GLY A 8 10.49 2.23 -11.05
CA GLY A 8 9.19 1.73 -11.48
C GLY A 8 8.95 1.90 -12.98
N TYR A 9 9.38 3.01 -13.56
CA TYR A 9 9.32 3.23 -15.02
C TYR A 9 10.23 2.24 -15.77
N CYS A 10 11.47 2.04 -15.31
CA CYS A 10 12.38 1.05 -15.88
C CYS A 10 11.84 -0.39 -15.74
N PHE A 11 11.21 -0.71 -14.60
CA PHE A 11 10.57 -1.99 -14.35
C PHE A 11 9.39 -2.25 -15.30
N GLY A 12 8.57 -1.23 -15.57
CA GLY A 12 7.53 -1.27 -16.59
C GLY A 12 8.07 -1.53 -18.00
N ALA A 13 9.17 -0.87 -18.37
CA ALA A 13 9.86 -1.10 -19.63
C ALA A 13 10.42 -2.53 -19.75
N LEU A 14 10.96 -3.09 -18.67
CA LEU A 14 11.39 -4.49 -18.62
C LEU A 14 10.21 -5.45 -18.90
N LEU A 15 9.08 -5.25 -18.24
CA LEU A 15 7.88 -6.10 -18.42
C LEU A 15 7.20 -5.92 -19.79
N SER A 16 7.50 -4.83 -20.49
CA SER A 16 6.96 -4.52 -21.82
C SER A 16 7.77 -5.12 -22.96
N ARG A 17 8.97 -5.69 -22.71
CA ARG A 17 9.76 -6.36 -23.75
C ARG A 17 9.00 -7.56 -24.31
N ASP A 18 9.02 -7.74 -25.62
CA ASP A 18 8.18 -8.75 -26.30
C ASP A 18 8.46 -10.19 -25.84
N ASP A 19 9.70 -10.50 -25.48
CA ASP A 19 10.13 -11.80 -24.96
C ASP A 19 9.53 -12.12 -23.58
N ILE A 20 9.35 -11.10 -22.74
CA ILE A 20 8.77 -11.22 -21.39
C ILE A 20 7.24 -11.06 -21.44
N ARG A 21 6.74 -10.15 -22.26
CA ARG A 21 5.31 -9.83 -22.36
C ARG A 21 4.50 -11.00 -22.91
N ASN A 22 5.02 -11.65 -23.96
CA ASN A 22 4.31 -12.71 -24.68
C ASN A 22 4.47 -14.10 -24.02
N ASP A 23 5.46 -14.28 -23.14
CA ASP A 23 5.73 -15.53 -22.44
C ASP A 23 5.42 -15.40 -20.94
N ALA A 24 4.25 -15.90 -20.56
CA ALA A 24 3.74 -15.79 -19.20
C ALA A 24 4.64 -16.50 -18.16
N ASP A 25 5.32 -17.57 -18.54
CA ASP A 25 6.17 -18.33 -17.64
C ASP A 25 7.53 -17.63 -17.45
N LYS A 26 8.09 -17.04 -18.51
CA LYS A 26 9.27 -16.15 -18.39
C LYS A 26 8.96 -14.92 -17.54
N ARG A 27 7.80 -14.28 -17.73
CA ARG A 27 7.38 -13.14 -16.91
C ARG A 27 7.33 -13.51 -15.43
N ARG A 28 6.65 -14.60 -15.11
CA ARG A 28 6.53 -15.10 -13.73
C ARG A 28 7.90 -15.43 -13.13
N SER A 29 8.74 -16.17 -13.86
CA SER A 29 10.09 -16.52 -13.41
C SER A 29 10.93 -15.27 -13.14
N THR A 30 10.85 -14.26 -14.01
CA THR A 30 11.55 -12.98 -13.86
C THR A 30 11.08 -12.22 -12.63
N LEU A 31 9.76 -12.09 -12.43
CA LEU A 31 9.19 -11.44 -11.26
C LEU A 31 9.60 -12.13 -9.96
N ILE A 32 9.52 -13.47 -9.91
CA ILE A 32 9.92 -14.24 -8.73
C ILE A 32 11.41 -14.06 -8.43
N LYS A 33 12.28 -14.10 -9.45
CA LYS A 33 13.74 -13.90 -9.27
C LYS A 33 14.06 -12.50 -8.74
N ILE A 34 13.47 -11.46 -9.32
CA ILE A 34 13.67 -10.08 -8.87
C ILE A 34 13.15 -9.92 -7.43
N GLY A 35 11.92 -10.36 -7.18
CA GLY A 35 11.29 -10.24 -5.88
C GLY A 35 12.04 -10.99 -4.79
N LEU A 36 12.46 -12.24 -5.05
CA LEU A 36 13.31 -13.02 -4.13
C LEU A 36 14.66 -12.35 -3.92
N GLY A 37 15.30 -11.85 -4.99
CA GLY A 37 16.57 -11.13 -4.86
C GLY A 37 16.47 -9.93 -3.92
N LEU A 38 15.41 -9.13 -4.05
CA LEU A 38 15.16 -7.98 -3.16
C LEU A 38 14.82 -8.42 -1.73
N THR A 39 14.01 -9.46 -1.55
CA THR A 39 13.67 -9.98 -0.21
C THR A 39 14.88 -10.58 0.49
N VAL A 40 15.72 -11.35 -0.22
CA VAL A 40 16.97 -11.90 0.33
C VAL A 40 17.94 -10.76 0.66
N ALA A 41 18.08 -9.76 -0.23
CA ALA A 41 18.90 -8.58 0.04
C ALA A 41 18.41 -7.85 1.30
N PHE A 42 17.09 -7.71 1.50
CA PHE A 42 16.54 -7.16 2.74
C PHE A 42 16.96 -7.99 3.95
N ILE A 43 16.76 -9.31 3.94
CA ILE A 43 17.06 -10.17 5.10
C ILE A 43 18.55 -10.11 5.45
N VAL A 44 19.43 -10.19 4.45
CA VAL A 44 20.89 -10.14 4.64
C VAL A 44 21.33 -8.79 5.19
N LEU A 45 20.94 -7.69 4.54
CA LEU A 45 21.34 -6.34 4.97
C LEU A 45 20.74 -5.99 6.33
N ARG A 46 19.49 -6.38 6.57
CA ARG A 46 18.82 -6.16 7.86
C ARG A 46 19.45 -6.99 8.97
N GLY A 47 19.88 -8.22 8.68
CA GLY A 47 20.60 -9.08 9.61
C GLY A 47 21.95 -8.50 10.03
N ILE A 48 22.69 -7.88 9.10
CA ILE A 48 23.96 -7.19 9.40
C ILE A 48 23.73 -5.98 10.32
N ASN A 49 22.58 -5.32 10.20
CA ASN A 49 22.15 -4.22 11.08
C ASN A 49 23.14 -3.04 11.13
N VAL A 50 23.72 -2.68 9.98
CA VAL A 50 24.65 -1.53 9.86
C VAL A 50 24.28 -0.59 8.70
N ILE A 51 23.78 -1.14 7.58
CA ILE A 51 23.60 -0.39 6.33
C ILE A 51 22.12 -0.34 5.93
N GLY A 52 21.69 0.83 5.43
CA GLY A 52 20.45 0.95 4.67
C GLY A 52 19.21 1.41 5.44
N ASP A 53 19.31 1.61 6.76
CA ASP A 53 18.29 2.27 7.60
C ASP A 53 18.96 2.88 8.84
N SER A 54 18.42 3.99 9.35
CA SER A 54 18.90 4.62 10.59
C SER A 54 18.38 3.93 11.85
N GLN A 55 17.26 3.20 11.75
CA GLN A 55 16.63 2.47 12.84
C GLN A 55 17.20 1.06 12.91
N HIS A 56 18.23 0.87 13.74
CA HIS A 56 18.78 -0.44 14.04
C HIS A 56 17.76 -1.27 14.81
N TRP A 57 17.59 -2.54 14.43
CA TRP A 57 16.76 -3.44 15.23
C TRP A 57 17.52 -3.88 16.47
N ALA A 58 16.79 -4.18 17.53
CA ALA A 58 17.36 -4.63 18.80
C ALA A 58 16.47 -5.71 19.44
N PRO A 59 17.05 -6.66 20.19
CA PRO A 59 16.28 -7.61 20.98
C PRO A 59 15.27 -6.89 21.89
N GLN A 60 14.03 -7.37 21.88
CA GLN A 60 12.93 -6.87 22.71
C GLN A 60 12.53 -7.91 23.76
N LYS A 61 11.58 -7.54 24.63
CA LYS A 61 11.08 -8.37 25.74
C LYS A 61 10.53 -9.74 25.30
N THR A 62 10.00 -9.84 24.08
CA THR A 62 9.48 -11.10 23.53
C THR A 62 10.00 -11.30 22.11
N ALA A 63 10.08 -12.57 21.67
CA ALA A 63 10.48 -12.89 20.30
C ALA A 63 9.62 -12.18 19.25
N LEU A 64 8.33 -12.02 19.52
CA LEU A 64 7.39 -11.31 18.65
C LEU A 64 7.73 -9.81 18.55
N PHE A 65 8.03 -9.14 19.66
CA PHE A 65 8.46 -7.73 19.61
C PHE A 65 9.84 -7.58 18.96
N THR A 66 10.74 -8.56 19.12
CA THR A 66 12.03 -8.58 18.41
C THR A 66 11.81 -8.70 16.90
N PHE A 67 10.88 -9.55 16.47
CA PHE A 67 10.49 -9.66 15.07
C PHE A 67 9.89 -8.35 14.55
N PHE A 68 9.04 -7.68 15.32
CA PHE A 68 8.54 -6.34 14.96
C PHE A 68 9.64 -5.30 14.88
N SER A 69 10.62 -5.33 15.79
CA SER A 69 11.82 -4.48 15.72
C SER A 69 12.63 -4.75 14.44
N PHE A 70 12.76 -6.03 14.05
CA PHE A 70 13.41 -6.41 12.80
C PHE A 70 12.70 -5.81 11.57
N LEU A 71 11.37 -5.77 11.55
CA LEU A 71 10.58 -5.18 10.46
C LEU A 71 10.42 -3.64 10.56
N ASN A 72 10.85 -3.02 11.66
CA ASN A 72 10.68 -1.60 11.90
C ASN A 72 11.72 -0.77 11.13
N THR A 73 11.47 -0.55 9.84
CA THR A 73 12.28 0.27 8.94
C THR A 73 11.65 1.65 8.69
N SER A 74 12.49 2.64 8.43
CA SER A 74 12.13 4.03 8.22
C SER A 74 11.45 4.28 6.87
N LYS A 75 10.17 4.70 6.92
CA LYS A 75 9.37 5.02 5.74
C LYS A 75 9.57 6.46 5.24
N TYR A 76 9.83 7.41 6.15
CA TYR A 76 9.97 8.83 5.83
C TYR A 76 11.21 9.42 6.52
N PRO A 77 12.30 9.69 5.76
CA PRO A 77 12.49 9.40 4.33
C PRO A 77 12.53 7.88 4.05
N PRO A 78 12.20 7.43 2.82
CA PRO A 78 12.18 6.00 2.51
C PRO A 78 13.59 5.44 2.51
N SER A 79 13.87 4.53 3.44
CA SER A 79 15.14 3.85 3.54
C SER A 79 15.30 2.77 2.48
N LEU A 80 16.55 2.34 2.22
CA LEU A 80 16.80 1.23 1.31
C LEU A 80 16.14 -0.05 1.82
N LEU A 81 16.26 -0.33 3.13
CA LEU A 81 15.67 -1.52 3.73
C LEU A 81 14.14 -1.50 3.64
N TYR A 82 13.50 -0.34 3.85
CA TYR A 82 12.06 -0.20 3.68
C TYR A 82 11.62 -0.52 2.24
N LEU A 83 12.36 -0.04 1.25
CA LEU A 83 12.07 -0.32 -0.17
C LEU A 83 12.25 -1.80 -0.51
N LEU A 84 13.35 -2.42 -0.08
CA LEU A 84 13.60 -3.85 -0.31
C LEU A 84 12.53 -4.73 0.35
N MET A 85 12.20 -4.43 1.61
CA MET A 85 11.20 -5.15 2.40
C MET A 85 9.81 -5.11 1.76
N THR A 86 9.45 -3.98 1.13
CA THR A 86 8.11 -3.78 0.58
C THR A 86 8.01 -4.17 -0.89
N LEU A 87 9.01 -3.83 -1.72
CA LEU A 87 8.99 -4.11 -3.16
C LEU A 87 9.24 -5.58 -3.46
N GLY A 88 10.13 -6.27 -2.72
CA GLY A 88 10.44 -7.68 -2.96
C GLY A 88 9.19 -8.57 -2.92
N PRO A 89 8.49 -8.65 -1.78
CA PRO A 89 7.26 -9.43 -1.67
C PRO A 89 6.14 -8.94 -2.61
N ALA A 90 6.04 -7.62 -2.86
CA ALA A 90 5.03 -7.09 -3.78
C ALA A 90 5.25 -7.56 -5.23
N ILE A 91 6.50 -7.60 -5.69
CA ILE A 91 6.86 -8.12 -7.03
C ILE A 91 6.62 -9.63 -7.11
N ILE A 92 6.93 -10.39 -6.05
CA ILE A 92 6.58 -11.81 -5.98
C ILE A 92 5.06 -11.99 -6.09
N ALA A 93 4.29 -11.23 -5.30
CA ALA A 93 2.83 -11.29 -5.33
C ALA A 93 2.27 -10.99 -6.72
N LEU A 94 2.82 -9.98 -7.42
CA LEU A 94 2.44 -9.67 -8.80
C LEU A 94 2.58 -10.87 -9.74
N ALA A 95 3.61 -11.70 -9.56
CA ALA A 95 3.83 -12.91 -10.34
C ALA A 95 2.70 -13.95 -10.23
N PHE A 96 1.95 -13.93 -9.11
CA PHE A 96 0.82 -14.82 -8.87
C PHE A 96 -0.53 -14.16 -9.18
N LEU A 97 -0.64 -12.85 -9.01
CA LEU A 97 -1.88 -12.10 -9.21
C LEU A 97 -2.29 -11.99 -10.69
N ASP A 98 -1.34 -12.09 -11.63
CA ASP A 98 -1.60 -12.02 -13.08
C ASP A 98 -2.65 -13.02 -13.60
N ARG A 99 -2.84 -14.16 -12.92
CA ARG A 99 -3.79 -15.22 -13.34
C ARG A 99 -5.04 -15.27 -12.47
N VAL A 100 -5.15 -14.45 -11.43
CA VAL A 100 -6.29 -14.49 -10.51
C VAL A 100 -7.52 -13.89 -11.20
N ARG A 101 -8.59 -14.67 -11.26
CA ARG A 101 -9.89 -14.29 -11.83
C ARG A 101 -11.00 -14.51 -10.81
N GLY A 102 -12.10 -13.78 -10.95
CA GLY A 102 -13.32 -13.96 -10.16
C GLY A 102 -13.70 -12.74 -9.33
N LYS A 103 -14.79 -12.88 -8.58
CA LYS A 103 -15.44 -11.76 -7.86
C LYS A 103 -14.54 -11.02 -6.87
N ILE A 104 -13.62 -11.75 -6.23
CA ILE A 104 -12.65 -11.16 -5.29
C ILE A 104 -11.62 -10.31 -6.05
N ALA A 105 -11.09 -10.80 -7.17
CA ALA A 105 -10.21 -10.01 -8.01
C ALA A 105 -10.93 -8.77 -8.56
N ASP A 106 -12.17 -8.93 -9.02
CA ASP A 106 -13.00 -7.82 -9.51
C ASP A 106 -13.22 -6.75 -8.43
N PHE A 107 -13.41 -7.15 -7.17
CA PHE A 107 -13.52 -6.23 -6.03
C PHE A 107 -12.25 -5.38 -5.87
N PHE A 108 -11.07 -6.00 -5.82
CA PHE A 108 -9.80 -5.28 -5.68
C PHE A 108 -9.45 -4.44 -6.92
N LEU A 109 -9.81 -4.90 -8.12
CA LEU A 109 -9.59 -4.20 -9.38
C LEU A 109 -10.34 -2.87 -9.46
N VAL A 110 -11.47 -2.71 -8.75
CA VAL A 110 -12.17 -1.43 -8.66
C VAL A 110 -11.24 -0.37 -8.09
N PHE A 111 -10.60 -0.62 -6.95
CA PHE A 111 -9.69 0.34 -6.32
C PHE A 111 -8.41 0.52 -7.14
N GLY A 112 -7.86 -0.56 -7.70
CA GLY A 112 -6.63 -0.50 -8.51
C GLY A 112 -6.76 0.30 -9.80
N ARG A 113 -7.97 0.45 -10.36
CA ARG A 113 -8.21 1.25 -11.59
C ARG A 113 -8.40 2.74 -11.33
N VAL A 114 -8.78 3.12 -10.12
CA VAL A 114 -9.02 4.52 -9.72
C VAL A 114 -8.32 4.86 -8.39
N PRO A 115 -7.01 4.56 -8.24
CA PRO A 115 -6.32 4.66 -6.97
C PRO A 115 -6.19 6.12 -6.49
N LEU A 116 -6.00 7.07 -7.42
CA LEU A 116 -5.90 8.50 -7.09
C LEU A 116 -7.25 9.05 -6.61
N PHE A 117 -8.34 8.70 -7.29
CA PHE A 117 -9.69 9.03 -6.85
C PHE A 117 -9.99 8.51 -5.45
N TYR A 118 -9.68 7.24 -5.15
CA TYR A 118 -9.80 6.70 -3.79
C TYR A 118 -8.92 7.48 -2.80
N TYR A 119 -7.67 7.78 -3.18
CA TYR A 119 -6.74 8.53 -2.35
C TYR A 119 -7.30 9.91 -1.96
N ILE A 120 -7.91 10.63 -2.89
CA ILE A 120 -8.47 11.95 -2.62
C ILE A 120 -9.71 11.87 -1.72
N LEU A 121 -10.58 10.87 -1.94
CA LEU A 121 -11.84 10.77 -1.19
C LEU A 121 -11.70 10.18 0.21
N HIS A 122 -10.80 9.22 0.42
CA HIS A 122 -10.69 8.56 1.73
C HIS A 122 -10.17 9.50 2.82
N ILE A 123 -9.32 10.48 2.49
CA ILE A 123 -8.78 11.45 3.46
C ILE A 123 -9.92 12.24 4.13
N PRO A 124 -10.75 13.03 3.42
CA PRO A 124 -11.83 13.76 4.06
C PRO A 124 -12.85 12.82 4.73
N LEU A 125 -13.13 11.66 4.14
CA LEU A 125 -14.07 10.70 4.72
C LEU A 125 -13.61 10.16 6.08
N VAL A 126 -12.33 9.75 6.19
CA VAL A 126 -11.73 9.32 7.46
C VAL A 126 -11.75 10.45 8.48
N ASN A 127 -11.48 11.69 8.07
CA ASN A 127 -11.54 12.84 8.98
C ASN A 127 -12.96 13.07 9.50
N VAL A 128 -13.98 12.99 8.64
CA VAL A 128 -15.38 13.13 9.07
C VAL A 128 -15.77 12.02 10.04
N ILE A 129 -15.45 10.77 9.74
CA ILE A 129 -15.74 9.64 10.64
C ILE A 129 -15.01 9.81 11.98
N GLY A 130 -13.73 10.20 11.95
CA GLY A 130 -12.96 10.49 13.15
C GLY A 130 -13.55 11.63 13.99
N SER A 131 -13.99 12.71 13.36
CA SER A 131 -14.65 13.83 14.04
C SER A 131 -15.97 13.41 14.67
N LEU A 132 -16.77 12.60 13.98
CA LEU A 132 -18.03 12.09 14.51
C LEU A 132 -17.81 11.20 15.73
N LEU A 133 -16.88 10.25 15.65
CA LEU A 133 -16.51 9.40 16.79
C LEU A 133 -16.00 10.25 17.97
N TYR A 134 -15.19 11.27 17.69
CA TYR A 134 -14.68 12.17 18.72
C TYR A 134 -15.82 12.95 19.39
N THR A 135 -16.76 13.48 18.61
CA THR A 135 -17.92 14.22 19.15
C THR A 135 -18.84 13.34 19.96
N TRP A 136 -19.01 12.08 19.56
CA TRP A 136 -19.82 11.11 20.29
C TRP A 136 -19.22 10.80 21.67
N HIS A 137 -17.90 10.76 21.79
CA HIS A 137 -17.21 10.49 23.05
C HIS A 137 -17.08 11.73 23.94
N ASN A 138 -16.74 12.89 23.37
CA ASN A 138 -16.37 14.09 24.13
C ASN A 138 -17.49 15.15 24.20
N GLY A 139 -18.59 14.96 23.46
CA GLY A 139 -19.75 15.86 23.48
C GLY A 139 -19.57 17.20 22.74
N HIS A 140 -18.41 17.44 22.10
CA HIS A 140 -18.15 18.65 21.32
C HIS A 140 -17.35 18.35 20.05
N TRP A 141 -17.38 19.28 19.09
CA TRP A 141 -16.59 19.18 17.86
C TRP A 141 -15.09 19.35 18.15
N PRO A 142 -14.20 18.56 17.52
CA PRO A 142 -12.77 18.68 17.74
C PRO A 142 -12.24 20.02 17.22
N SER A 143 -11.42 20.69 18.03
CA SER A 143 -10.75 21.96 17.68
C SER A 143 -9.54 21.77 16.77
N THR A 144 -9.09 20.53 16.60
CA THR A 144 -7.95 20.13 15.78
C THR A 144 -8.32 18.93 14.91
N ASN A 145 -7.51 18.64 13.89
CA ASN A 145 -7.82 17.51 13.00
C ASN A 145 -7.77 16.19 13.79
N PRO A 146 -8.83 15.36 13.80
CA PRO A 146 -8.87 14.11 14.57
C PRO A 146 -7.78 13.11 14.15
N LEU A 147 -7.21 13.26 12.95
CA LEU A 147 -6.06 12.47 12.50
C LEU A 147 -4.80 12.66 13.36
N PHE A 148 -4.63 13.85 13.97
CA PHE A 148 -3.49 14.16 14.85
C PHE A 148 -3.83 14.05 16.33
N ASN A 149 -5.13 13.96 16.62
CA ASN A 149 -5.66 13.70 17.95
C ASN A 149 -6.54 12.46 17.86
N PRO A 150 -5.96 11.29 17.48
CA PRO A 150 -6.73 10.07 17.42
C PRO A 150 -7.32 9.90 18.81
N ILE A 151 -8.60 9.58 18.87
CA ILE A 151 -9.25 9.14 20.09
C ILE A 151 -8.34 8.05 20.66
N GLY A 152 -7.51 8.41 21.65
CA GLY A 152 -6.55 7.52 22.27
C GLY A 152 -7.22 6.43 23.10
N ALA A 153 -8.55 6.34 23.05
CA ALA A 153 -9.37 5.66 24.03
C ALA A 153 -10.02 4.35 23.54
N ASP A 154 -10.20 4.12 22.23
CA ASP A 154 -11.04 3.00 21.76
C ASP A 154 -10.25 1.78 21.22
N GLY A 155 -8.92 1.87 21.20
CA GLY A 155 -8.03 0.77 20.82
C GLY A 155 -8.01 0.41 19.33
N LEU A 156 -7.19 -0.58 18.99
CA LEU A 156 -7.04 -1.10 17.61
C LEU A 156 -8.35 -1.53 16.93
N PRO A 157 -9.34 -2.13 17.63
CA PRO A 157 -10.57 -2.59 16.97
C PRO A 157 -11.37 -1.47 16.29
N VAL A 158 -11.50 -0.30 16.92
CA VAL A 158 -12.25 0.83 16.34
C VAL A 158 -11.53 1.40 15.12
N VAL A 159 -10.21 1.41 15.12
CA VAL A 159 -9.41 1.79 13.94
C VAL A 159 -9.67 0.82 12.79
N TYR A 160 -9.70 -0.48 13.04
CA TYR A 160 -10.00 -1.46 12.00
C TYR A 160 -11.45 -1.39 11.50
N LEU A 161 -12.43 -1.19 12.39
CA LEU A 161 -13.83 -1.05 12.01
C LEU A 161 -14.09 0.20 11.17
N SER A 162 -13.53 1.35 11.58
CA SER A 162 -13.62 2.59 10.81
C SER A 162 -12.93 2.46 9.44
N TRP A 163 -11.78 1.78 9.37
CA TRP A 163 -11.14 1.47 8.10
C TRP A 163 -12.02 0.60 7.19
N ILE A 164 -12.62 -0.49 7.71
CA ILE A 164 -13.55 -1.34 6.95
C ILE A 164 -14.74 -0.51 6.44
N LEU A 165 -15.31 0.34 7.29
CA LEU A 165 -16.43 1.21 6.94
C LEU A 165 -16.06 2.16 5.79
N VAL A 166 -14.90 2.82 5.85
CA VAL A 166 -14.41 3.71 4.79
C VAL A 166 -14.26 2.94 3.46
N VAL A 167 -13.66 1.75 3.48
CA VAL A 167 -13.51 0.91 2.28
C VAL A 167 -14.87 0.52 1.71
N ALA A 168 -15.82 0.12 2.57
CA ALA A 168 -17.16 -0.27 2.17
C ALA A 168 -17.95 0.90 1.55
N LEU A 169 -17.88 2.09 2.16
CA LEU A 169 -18.56 3.30 1.67
C LEU A 169 -17.99 3.78 0.33
N LEU A 170 -16.66 3.71 0.16
CA LEU A 170 -16.01 4.15 -1.07
C LEU A 170 -16.11 3.15 -2.21
N TYR A 171 -16.34 1.88 -1.95
CA TYR A 171 -16.47 0.86 -2.99
C TYR A 171 -17.50 1.21 -4.09
N PRO A 172 -18.78 1.52 -3.79
CA PRO A 172 -19.75 1.85 -4.83
C PRO A 172 -19.38 3.13 -5.59
N VAL A 173 -18.80 4.12 -4.91
CA VAL A 173 -18.37 5.40 -5.52
C VAL A 173 -17.21 5.16 -6.50
N CYS A 174 -16.20 4.39 -6.10
CA CYS A 174 -15.08 4.00 -6.95
C CYS A 174 -15.56 3.16 -8.14
N ARG A 175 -16.50 2.23 -7.92
CA ARG A 175 -17.06 1.39 -8.99
C ARG A 175 -17.83 2.20 -10.02
N TRP A 176 -18.59 3.20 -9.59
CA TRP A 176 -19.27 4.14 -10.48
C TRP A 176 -18.27 4.95 -11.28
N TYR A 177 -17.28 5.55 -10.62
CA TYR A 177 -16.26 6.37 -11.27
C TYR A 177 -15.43 5.58 -12.28
N MET A 178 -15.06 4.33 -11.96
CA MET A 178 -14.39 3.42 -12.88
C MET A 178 -15.18 3.21 -14.19
N LYS A 179 -16.51 3.02 -14.10
CA LYS A 179 -17.37 2.87 -15.29
C LYS A 179 -17.51 4.16 -16.08
N LEU A 180 -17.57 5.31 -15.41
CA LEU A 180 -17.64 6.62 -16.04
C LEU A 180 -16.34 6.91 -16.80
N LYS A 181 -15.19 6.68 -16.16
CA LYS A 181 -13.86 6.82 -16.75
C LYS A 181 -13.69 5.97 -18.00
N ALA A 182 -14.17 4.72 -17.98
CA ALA A 182 -14.11 3.83 -19.14
C ALA A 182 -14.98 4.28 -20.33
N ARG A 183 -16.00 5.13 -20.10
CA ARG A 183 -16.90 5.64 -21.14
C ARG A 183 -16.53 7.04 -21.65
N SER A 184 -15.66 7.75 -20.92
CA SER A 184 -15.31 9.12 -21.23
C SER A 184 -14.04 9.19 -22.06
N ASN A 185 -14.05 10.03 -23.10
CA ASN A 185 -12.84 10.37 -23.87
C ASN A 185 -12.14 11.63 -23.32
N ASN A 186 -12.56 12.12 -22.14
CA ASN A 186 -12.00 13.34 -21.55
C ASN A 186 -10.66 13.06 -20.87
N ARG A 187 -9.60 13.75 -21.30
CA ARG A 187 -8.24 13.61 -20.76
C ARG A 187 -8.18 13.85 -19.25
N TRP A 188 -8.97 14.78 -18.72
CA TRP A 188 -8.99 15.09 -17.27
C TRP A 188 -9.49 13.93 -16.42
N LEU A 189 -10.48 13.18 -16.92
CA LEU A 189 -11.01 11.99 -16.24
C LEU A 189 -10.09 10.77 -16.39
N SER A 190 -9.11 10.82 -17.30
CA SER A 190 -8.10 9.77 -17.45
C SER A 190 -7.04 9.83 -16.33
N TYR A 191 -6.72 11.05 -15.86
CA TYR A 191 -5.69 11.28 -14.83
C TYR A 191 -6.16 10.98 -13.40
N LEU A 192 -7.44 11.21 -13.09
CA LEU A 192 -8.06 10.90 -11.78
C LEU A 192 -8.53 9.43 -11.70
#